data_AF-A0A530M276-F1
#
_entry.id   AF-A0A530M276-F1
#
_cell.length_a   1.000
_cell.length_b   1.000
_cell.length_c   1.000
_cell.angle_alpha   90.00
_cell.angle_beta   90.00
_cell.angle_gamma   90.00
#
_symmetry.space_group_name_H-M   'P 1'
#
loop_
_entity.id
_entity.type
_entity.pdbx_description
1 polymer ?
#
loop_
_entity_poly.entity_id
_entity_poly.type
_entity_poly.pdbx_seq_one_letter_code
_entity_poly.pdbx_strand_id
1 'polypeptide(L)'
;LEHGLANGSIARETWAIHPDNPLSASGKTHWTQTLSRNEWSVRTETFAEMRSDAQSFMVSARIEAYEGEKLVFERNFEEKIPRALL
;
A
#
# COMPACT_ATOMS: atom_id res chain seq x y z
N LEU A 1 32.48 5.40 7.08
CA LEU A 1 32.39 5.78 5.65
C LEU A 1 31.05 6.48 5.46
N GLU A 2 31.06 7.76 5.13
CA GLU A 2 29.84 8.45 4.67
C GLU A 2 29.52 7.99 3.25
N HIS A 3 28.31 7.46 3.06
CA HIS A 3 27.86 6.94 1.76
C HIS A 3 26.86 7.87 1.05
N GLY A 4 26.48 9.00 1.66
CA GLY A 4 25.64 10.05 1.07
C GLY A 4 24.19 9.63 0.74
N LEU A 5 23.72 8.50 1.28
CA LEU A 5 22.36 8.00 1.02
C LEU A 5 21.40 8.59 2.05
N ALA A 6 20.36 9.28 1.57
CA ALA A 6 19.19 9.63 2.36
C ALA A 6 18.03 8.69 2.01
N ASN A 7 17.28 8.25 3.01
CA ASN A 7 16.07 7.45 2.83
C ASN A 7 14.93 8.02 3.68
N GLY A 8 13.70 7.78 3.24
CA GLY A 8 12.50 8.20 3.94
C GLY A 8 11.37 7.21 3.75
N SER A 9 10.45 7.20 4.72
CA SER A 9 9.28 6.34 4.71
C SER A 9 8.11 7.06 5.40
N ILE A 10 6.94 7.03 4.77
CA ILE A 10 5.69 7.51 5.37
C ILE A 10 4.63 6.45 5.12
N ALA A 11 4.08 5.90 6.19
CA ALA A 11 2.92 5.02 6.15
C ALA A 11 1.68 5.79 6.63
N ARG A 12 0.61 5.70 5.85
CA ARG A 12 -0.71 6.26 6.18
C ARG A 12 -1.70 5.12 6.14
N GLU A 13 -2.38 4.88 7.25
CA GLU A 13 -3.32 3.78 7.37
C GLU A 13 -4.64 4.25 7.96
N THR A 14 -5.74 3.68 7.48
CA THR A 14 -7.07 3.89 8.04
C THR A 14 -7.76 2.55 8.14
N TRP A 15 -8.17 2.21 9.36
CA TRP A 15 -8.85 0.95 9.67
C TRP A 15 -10.22 1.28 10.26
N ALA A 16 -11.26 0.60 9.78
CA ALA A 16 -12.62 0.86 10.20
C ALA A 16 -13.44 -0.43 10.28
N ILE A 17 -14.39 -0.46 11.21
CA ILE A 17 -15.40 -1.50 11.35
C ILE A 17 -16.70 -0.86 11.82
N HIS A 18 -17.84 -1.29 11.28
CA HIS A 18 -19.14 -0.81 11.75
C HIS A 18 -19.50 -1.52 13.07
N PRO A 19 -19.93 -0.79 14.12
CA PRO A 19 -20.23 -1.38 15.43
C PRO A 19 -21.32 -2.46 15.36
N ASP A 20 -22.34 -2.24 14.52
CA ASP A 20 -23.45 -3.19 14.36
C ASP A 20 -23.21 -4.26 13.28
N ASN A 21 -22.07 -4.22 12.59
CA ASN A 21 -21.73 -5.21 11.57
C ASN A 21 -20.26 -5.66 11.72
N PRO A 22 -19.98 -6.66 12.58
CA PRO A 22 -18.62 -7.13 12.82
C PRO A 22 -17.97 -7.80 11.59
N LEU A 23 -18.73 -8.06 10.53
CA LEU A 23 -18.22 -8.63 9.28
C LEU A 23 -17.73 -7.56 8.29
N SER A 24 -17.89 -6.27 8.62
CA SER A 24 -17.64 -5.12 7.73
C SER A 24 -16.24 -4.50 7.83
N ALA A 25 -15.27 -5.22 8.41
CA ALA A 25 -13.91 -4.69 8.57
C ALA A 25 -13.35 -4.20 7.22
N SER A 26 -12.71 -3.03 7.26
CA SER A 26 -12.08 -2.41 6.10
C SER A 26 -10.77 -1.74 6.49
N GLY A 27 -9.88 -1.66 5.51
CA GLY A 27 -8.55 -1.07 5.67
C GLY A 27 -8.14 -0.34 4.41
N LYS A 28 -7.45 0.79 4.58
CA LYS A 28 -6.76 1.50 3.51
C LYS A 28 -5.35 1.79 3.94
N THR A 29 -4.38 1.55 3.07
CA THR A 29 -2.98 1.88 3.30
C THR A 29 -2.44 2.67 2.12
N HIS A 30 -1.56 3.61 2.44
CA HIS A 30 -0.74 4.34 1.48
C HIS A 30 0.66 4.46 2.04
N TRP A 31 1.63 3.85 1.37
CA TRP A 31 3.03 3.89 1.74
C TRP A 31 3.83 4.65 0.70
N THR A 32 4.61 5.63 1.17
CA THR A 32 5.61 6.34 0.37
C THR A 32 6.99 5.94 0.88
N GLN A 33 7.87 5.44 0.02
CA GLN A 33 9.26 5.14 0.36
C GLN A 33 10.19 5.87 -0.60
N THR A 34 11.20 6.56 -0.09
CA THR A 34 12.14 7.36 -0.89
C THR A 34 13.58 6.96 -0.63
N LEU A 35 14.41 6.99 -1.68
CA LEU A 35 15.86 6.88 -1.58
C LEU A 35 16.48 7.96 -2.46
N SER A 36 17.54 8.62 -1.98
CA SER A 36 18.25 9.63 -2.77
C SER A 36 19.72 9.72 -2.40
N ARG A 37 20.55 10.09 -3.38
CA ARG A 37 21.99 10.33 -3.25
C ARG A 37 22.47 11.16 -4.42
N ASN A 38 23.02 12.34 -4.15
CA ASN A 38 23.42 13.32 -5.16
C ASN A 38 22.25 13.62 -6.12
N GLU A 39 22.44 13.44 -7.42
CA GLU A 39 21.42 13.67 -8.46
C GLU A 39 20.42 12.50 -8.60
N TRP A 40 20.72 11.34 -8.01
CA TRP A 40 19.85 10.17 -8.06
C TRP A 40 18.77 10.23 -6.98
N SER A 41 17.52 9.97 -7.37
CA SER A 41 16.37 9.89 -6.47
C SER A 41 15.36 8.88 -7.01
N VAL A 42 14.81 8.04 -6.13
CA VAL A 42 13.73 7.11 -6.46
C VAL A 42 12.65 7.15 -5.38
N ARG A 43 11.42 6.87 -5.80
CA ARG A 43 10.26 6.81 -4.91
C ARG A 43 9.36 5.64 -5.29
N THR A 44 8.90 4.89 -4.31
CA THR A 44 7.84 3.89 -4.47
C THR A 44 6.61 4.37 -3.73
N GLU A 45 5.47 4.29 -4.39
CA GLU A 45 4.16 4.47 -3.78
C GLU A 45 3.41 3.13 -3.82
N THR A 46 2.88 2.71 -2.68
CA THR A 46 1.98 1.56 -2.62
C THR A 46 0.66 1.95 -2.00
N PHE A 47 -0.43 1.46 -2.59
CA PHE A 47 -1.78 1.68 -2.12
C PHE A 47 -2.43 0.32 -1.96
N ALA A 48 -3.14 0.10 -0.86
CA ALA A 48 -4.02 -1.05 -0.71
C ALA A 48 -5.34 -0.65 -0.07
N GLU A 49 -6.42 -1.27 -0.54
CA GLU A 49 -7.72 -1.24 0.10
C GLU A 49 -8.17 -2.68 0.31
N MET A 50 -8.68 -2.96 1.51
CA MET A 50 -9.34 -4.19 1.85
C MET A 50 -10.74 -3.87 2.36
N ARG A 51 -11.72 -4.63 1.89
CA ARG A 51 -13.07 -4.71 2.48
C ARG A 51 -13.39 -6.16 2.76
N SER A 52 -14.25 -6.42 3.73
CA SER A 52 -14.65 -7.77 4.04
C SER A 52 -16.16 -7.92 4.15
N ASP A 53 -16.64 -9.12 3.86
CA ASP A 53 -18.02 -9.55 4.10
C ASP A 53 -18.03 -10.90 4.80
N ALA A 54 -19.21 -11.53 4.95
CA ALA A 54 -19.34 -12.82 5.63
C ALA A 54 -18.49 -13.95 5.01
N GLN A 55 -18.17 -13.87 3.72
CA GLN A 55 -17.60 -14.96 2.95
C GLN A 55 -16.19 -14.67 2.45
N SER A 56 -15.78 -13.40 2.32
CA SER A 56 -14.55 -13.04 1.61
C SER A 56 -13.92 -11.74 2.11
N PHE A 57 -12.65 -11.59 1.77
CA PHE A 57 -11.93 -10.32 1.72
C PHE A 57 -11.78 -9.91 0.24
N MET A 58 -12.14 -8.67 -0.08
CA MET A 58 -11.91 -8.05 -1.37
C MET A 58 -10.74 -7.10 -1.20
N VAL A 59 -9.62 -7.40 -1.87
CA VAL A 59 -8.38 -6.64 -1.78
C VAL A 59 -8.10 -6.03 -3.15
N SER A 60 -7.85 -4.73 -3.19
CA SER A 60 -7.36 -4.02 -4.37
C SER A 60 -6.11 -3.26 -4.00
N ALA A 61 -5.12 -3.23 -4.87
CA ALA A 61 -3.90 -2.50 -4.59
C ALA A 61 -3.14 -2.09 -5.85
N ARG A 62 -2.27 -1.11 -5.67
CA ARG A 62 -1.52 -0.44 -6.73
C ARG A 62 -0.10 -0.17 -6.25
N ILE A 63 0.87 -0.43 -7.11
CA ILE A 63 2.27 -0.09 -6.90
C ILE A 63 2.69 0.85 -8.03
N GLU A 64 3.38 1.93 -7.68
CA GLU A 64 4.01 2.87 -8.59
C GLU A 64 5.49 3.02 -8.17
N ALA A 65 6.41 3.01 -9.12
CA ALA A 65 7.83 3.31 -8.87
C ALA A 65 8.31 4.41 -9.80
N TYR A 66 9.07 5.35 -9.24
CA TYR A 66 9.53 6.55 -9.90
C TYR A 66 11.06 6.65 -9.85
N GLU A 67 11.66 7.12 -10.95
CA GLU A 67 13.02 7.65 -11.00
C GLU A 67 12.94 9.17 -11.20
N GLY A 68 13.35 9.93 -10.19
CA GLY A 68 12.95 11.33 -10.06
C GLY A 68 11.43 11.44 -10.06
N GLU A 69 10.88 12.21 -11.01
CA GLU A 69 9.43 12.38 -11.20
C GLU A 69 8.86 11.47 -12.30
N LYS A 70 9.69 10.66 -12.97
CA LYS A 70 9.25 9.80 -14.06
C LYS A 70 8.76 8.46 -13.49
N LEU A 71 7.49 8.14 -13.73
CA LEU A 71 6.95 6.81 -13.47
C LEU A 71 7.64 5.79 -14.40
N VAL A 72 8.32 4.80 -13.81
CA VAL A 72 9.06 3.77 -14.55
C VAL A 72 8.43 2.38 -14.40
N PHE A 73 7.54 2.20 -13.43
CA PHE A 73 6.79 0.97 -13.23
C PHE A 73 5.45 1.27 -12.58
N GLU A 74 4.39 0.63 -13.06
CA GLU A 74 3.09 0.57 -12.39
C GLU A 74 2.51 -0.84 -12.46
N ARG A 75 1.77 -1.22 -11.42
CA ARG A 75 1.00 -2.46 -11.41
C ARG A 75 -0.22 -2.34 -10.52
N ASN A 76 -1.35 -2.84 -11.02
CA ASN A 76 -2.60 -2.97 -10.28
C ASN A 76 -2.91 -4.45 -10.05
N PHE A 77 -3.57 -4.75 -8.92
CA PHE A 77 -4.01 -6.09 -8.56
C PHE A 77 -5.31 -6.02 -7.79
N GLU A 78 -6.17 -7.01 -8.05
CA GLU A 78 -7.43 -7.23 -7.36
C GLU A 78 -7.56 -8.71 -7.06
N GLU A 79 -7.90 -9.04 -5.82
CA GLU A 79 -8.11 -10.41 -5.37
C GLU A 79 -9.34 -10.50 -4.49
N LYS A 80 -10.05 -11.62 -4.62
CA LYS A 80 -11.11 -12.03 -3.71
C LYS A 80 -10.68 -13.29 -2.99
N ILE A 81 -10.49 -13.18 -1.68
CA ILE A 81 -9.93 -14.23 -0.84
C ILE A 81 -11.06 -14.78 0.04
N PRO A 82 -11.45 -16.06 -0.11
CA PRO A 82 -12.45 -16.67 0.78
C PRO A 82 -12.02 -16.66 2.24
N ARG A 83 -12.98 -16.47 3.16
CA ARG A 83 -12.74 -16.60 4.60
C ARG A 83 -12.63 -18.07 4.97
N ALA A 84 -11.55 -18.44 5.64
CA ALA A 84 -11.40 -19.76 6.26
C ALA A 84 -12.02 -19.74 7.66
N LEU A 85 -13.29 -20.12 7.74
CA LEU A 85 -14.01 -20.30 9.01
C LEU A 85 -14.02 -21.81 9.33
N LEU A 86 -13.22 -22.22 10.32
CA LEU A 86 -13.16 -23.59 10.84
C LEU A 86 -14.22 -23.80 11.93
#